data_AF-A0A815JIN6-F1
#
_entry.id   AF-A0A815JIN6-F1
#
_cell.length_a   1.000
_cell.length_b   1.000
_cell.length_c   1.000
_cell.angle_alpha   90.00
_cell.angle_beta   90.00
_cell.angle_gamma   90.00
#
_symmetry.space_group_name_H-M   'P 1'
#
loop_
_entity.id
_entity.type
_entity.pdbx_description
1 polymer ?
#
loop_
_entity_poly.entity_id
_entity_poly.type
_entity_poly.pdbx_seq_one_letter_code
_entity_poly.pdbx_strand_id
1 'polypeptide(L)'
;MDQNKEIATKSSDVRRRGGTKRNLLIISLAYTCAFTSFDAVTNLQSSLNSSDDVGLHSLVVFYGVSILACLFFTTPLMHIFGYKWSIFGGQIGMIGYIAASMYPKQWLLLPMSAISGILHASMSTAHDSYITLLAVDKSDNDEVDEKVTKYYSIFLIAYQSTQIWGNLVSYFILRKTSSAINTNLTLCGANFMPNNHQVIDEIVHVSNKTIYILFGVLIGIILLSMILIIAFLSQRRDMEKDQSKSLFHKSLNYTLSTLKDIITPNHLLLIPLGFWTVAPEAFIIGAFTNV
;
A
#
# COMPACT_ATOMS: atom_id res chain seq x y z
N MET A 1 -40.74 23.60 0.88
CA MET A 1 -40.01 22.49 0.25
C MET A 1 -38.61 22.94 -0.21
N ASP A 2 -38.46 24.20 -0.65
CA ASP A 2 -37.17 24.74 -1.11
C ASP A 2 -36.12 24.99 -0.01
N GLN A 3 -36.52 25.40 1.19
CA GLN A 3 -35.57 25.56 2.32
C GLN A 3 -34.90 24.24 2.72
N ASN A 4 -35.60 23.10 2.65
CA ASN A 4 -34.99 21.79 2.95
C ASN A 4 -34.01 21.35 1.85
N LYS A 5 -34.25 21.75 0.60
CA LYS A 5 -33.33 21.53 -0.53
C LYS A 5 -32.09 22.42 -0.41
N GLU A 6 -32.27 23.67 0.00
CA GLU A 6 -31.20 24.64 0.20
C GLU A 6 -30.32 24.35 1.44
N ILE A 7 -30.92 23.81 2.51
CA ILE A 7 -30.19 23.33 3.69
C ILE A 7 -29.45 22.01 3.35
N ALA A 8 -30.01 21.14 2.52
CA ALA A 8 -29.34 19.94 2.04
C ALA A 8 -28.15 20.27 1.12
N THR A 9 -28.29 21.24 0.22
CA THR A 9 -27.18 21.70 -0.65
C THR A 9 -26.11 22.47 0.12
N LYS A 10 -26.49 23.34 1.08
CA LYS A 10 -25.52 23.97 2.01
C LYS A 10 -24.79 22.96 2.88
N SER A 11 -25.48 21.92 3.35
CA SER A 11 -24.86 20.83 4.14
C SER A 11 -23.87 20.02 3.30
N SER A 12 -24.16 19.76 2.02
CA SER A 12 -23.21 19.13 1.10
C SER A 12 -22.02 20.03 0.74
N ASP A 13 -22.22 21.35 0.60
CA ASP A 13 -21.14 22.30 0.31
C ASP A 13 -20.22 22.55 1.51
N VAL A 14 -20.75 22.55 2.74
CA VAL A 14 -19.95 22.66 3.97
C VAL A 14 -19.09 21.41 4.20
N ARG A 15 -19.53 20.23 3.71
CA ARG A 15 -18.76 18.98 3.76
C ARG A 15 -17.65 18.88 2.69
N ARG A 16 -17.74 19.68 1.62
CA ARG A 16 -16.77 19.83 0.51
C ARG A 16 -15.59 20.77 0.82
N ARG A 17 -15.34 21.12 2.08
CA ARG A 17 -14.48 22.24 2.50
C ARG A 17 -12.95 22.13 2.27
N GLY A 18 -12.49 21.20 1.45
CA GLY A 18 -11.12 21.19 0.93
C GLY A 18 -11.16 21.21 -0.59
N GLY A 19 -10.53 22.19 -1.24
CA GLY A 19 -10.47 22.24 -2.70
C GLY A 19 -9.91 20.94 -3.29
N THR A 20 -10.49 20.45 -4.39
CA THR A 20 -10.15 19.15 -5.01
C THR A 20 -8.65 18.94 -5.18
N LYS A 21 -7.94 19.96 -5.70
CA LYS A 21 -6.48 19.95 -5.87
C LYS A 21 -5.73 19.80 -4.54
N ARG A 22 -6.20 20.47 -3.48
CA ARG A 22 -5.63 20.36 -2.14
C ARG A 22 -5.80 18.94 -1.61
N ASN A 23 -6.99 18.35 -1.72
CA ASN A 23 -7.23 16.98 -1.27
C ASN A 23 -6.39 15.98 -2.06
N LEU A 24 -6.24 16.17 -3.38
CA LEU A 24 -5.36 15.36 -4.23
C LEU A 24 -3.91 15.42 -3.73
N LEU A 25 -3.36 16.61 -3.49
CA LEU A 25 -1.98 16.74 -3.01
C LEU A 25 -1.79 16.12 -1.63
N ILE A 26 -2.75 16.30 -0.72
CA ILE A 26 -2.69 15.72 0.63
C ILE A 26 -2.72 14.20 0.56
N ILE A 27 -3.65 13.63 -0.20
CA ILE A 27 -3.78 12.17 -0.27
C ILE A 27 -2.57 11.55 -0.96
N SER A 28 -2.05 12.15 -2.04
CA SER A 28 -0.84 11.67 -2.70
C SER A 28 0.39 11.76 -1.80
N LEU A 29 0.58 12.86 -1.07
CA LEU A 29 1.70 13.02 -0.15
C LEU A 29 1.60 12.03 1.03
N ALA A 30 0.42 11.90 1.64
CA ALA A 30 0.22 10.96 2.73
C ALA A 30 0.49 9.52 2.28
N TYR A 31 -0.07 9.11 1.14
CA TYR A 31 0.14 7.77 0.61
C TYR A 31 1.62 7.52 0.29
N THR A 32 2.31 8.50 -0.29
CA THR A 32 3.76 8.44 -0.55
C THR A 32 4.56 8.26 0.75
N CYS A 33 4.28 9.02 1.81
CA CYS A 33 4.97 8.84 3.10
C CYS A 33 4.73 7.44 3.69
N ALA A 34 3.50 6.94 3.61
CA ALA A 34 3.17 5.62 4.15
C ALA A 34 3.89 4.49 3.38
N PHE A 35 3.84 4.51 2.05
CA PHE A 35 4.47 3.50 1.22
C PHE A 35 5.99 3.59 1.19
N THR A 36 6.58 4.79 1.33
CA THR A 36 8.03 4.93 1.56
C THR A 36 8.49 4.07 2.73
N SER A 37 7.68 4.02 3.78
CA SER A 37 8.01 3.25 4.99
C SER A 37 7.72 1.78 4.83
N PHE A 38 6.58 1.45 4.21
CA PHE A 38 6.20 0.06 3.95
C PHE A 38 7.18 -0.63 2.99
N ASP A 39 7.48 -0.01 1.84
CA ASP A 39 8.39 -0.53 0.83
C ASP A 39 9.81 -0.71 1.38
N ALA A 40 10.28 0.24 2.20
CA ALA A 40 11.58 0.12 2.86
C ALA A 40 11.65 -1.11 3.77
N VAL A 41 10.56 -1.44 4.49
CA VAL A 41 10.50 -2.63 5.34
C VAL A 41 10.39 -3.89 4.50
N THR A 42 9.52 -3.93 3.48
CA THR A 42 9.33 -5.13 2.64
C THR A 42 10.58 -5.49 1.84
N ASN A 43 11.31 -4.50 1.32
CA ASN A 43 12.61 -4.70 0.66
C ASN A 43 13.65 -5.35 1.56
N LEU A 44 13.56 -5.12 2.87
CA LEU A 44 14.49 -5.65 3.87
C LEU A 44 13.96 -6.91 4.57
N GLN A 45 12.73 -7.37 4.28
CA GLN A 45 12.11 -8.49 4.99
C GLN A 45 12.91 -9.77 4.84
N SER A 46 13.32 -10.10 3.63
CA SER A 46 14.04 -11.35 3.37
C SER A 46 15.45 -11.34 3.96
N SER A 47 16.11 -10.17 4.03
CA SER A 47 17.44 -10.02 4.65
C SER A 47 17.37 -9.97 6.19
N LEU A 48 16.37 -9.30 6.77
CA LEU A 48 16.24 -9.15 8.23
C LEU A 48 15.60 -10.36 8.90
N ASN A 49 14.67 -11.02 8.22
CA ASN A 49 13.84 -12.09 8.76
C ASN A 49 14.02 -13.39 7.95
N SER A 50 15.28 -13.73 7.66
CA SER A 50 15.69 -14.93 6.90
C SER A 50 15.58 -16.22 7.70
N SER A 51 15.53 -16.17 9.04
CA SER A 51 15.34 -17.35 9.87
C SER A 51 14.02 -18.05 9.51
N ASP A 52 14.07 -19.29 9.04
CA ASP A 52 12.93 -20.10 8.56
C ASP A 52 12.09 -19.44 7.44
N ASP A 53 12.69 -18.57 6.63
CA ASP A 53 12.02 -17.83 5.53
C ASP A 53 10.75 -17.08 5.97
N VAL A 54 10.68 -16.72 7.26
CA VAL A 54 9.45 -16.16 7.86
C VAL A 54 9.11 -14.81 7.25
N GLY A 55 10.12 -14.00 6.89
CA GLY A 55 9.92 -12.75 6.16
C GLY A 55 9.23 -12.97 4.81
N LEU A 56 9.71 -13.91 4.00
CA LEU A 56 9.12 -14.23 2.70
C LEU A 56 7.70 -14.80 2.84
N HIS A 57 7.51 -15.75 3.76
CA HIS A 57 6.17 -16.30 4.05
C HIS A 57 5.19 -15.22 4.50
N SER A 58 5.64 -14.24 5.29
CA SER A 58 4.81 -13.11 5.71
C SER A 58 4.31 -12.27 4.52
N LEU A 59 5.18 -12.01 3.53
CA LEU A 59 4.84 -11.25 2.33
C LEU A 59 3.84 -12.02 1.45
N VAL A 60 4.04 -13.32 1.28
CA VAL A 60 3.09 -14.18 0.53
C VAL A 60 1.71 -14.15 1.19
N VAL A 61 1.65 -14.27 2.52
CA VAL A 61 0.39 -14.17 3.26
C VAL A 61 -0.22 -12.77 3.12
N PHE A 62 0.58 -11.71 3.27
CA PHE A 62 0.11 -10.33 3.14
C PHE A 62 -0.56 -10.08 1.78
N TYR A 63 0.16 -10.34 0.68
CA TYR A 63 -0.35 -10.08 -0.67
C TYR A 63 -1.47 -11.05 -1.07
N GLY A 64 -1.35 -12.33 -0.72
CA GLY A 64 -2.39 -13.32 -0.99
C GLY A 64 -3.71 -12.98 -0.30
N VAL A 65 -3.65 -12.57 0.97
CA VAL A 65 -4.82 -12.10 1.70
C VAL A 65 -5.34 -10.76 1.14
N SER A 66 -4.48 -9.83 0.74
CA SER A 66 -4.90 -8.59 0.09
C SER A 66 -5.73 -8.84 -1.18
N ILE A 67 -5.32 -9.79 -2.03
CA ILE A 67 -6.08 -10.14 -3.25
C ILE A 67 -7.49 -10.63 -2.91
N LEU A 68 -7.61 -11.54 -1.95
CA LEU A 68 -8.92 -12.04 -1.50
C LEU A 68 -9.74 -10.94 -0.83
N ALA A 69 -9.10 -10.08 -0.05
CA ALA A 69 -9.75 -8.96 0.62
C ALA A 69 -10.30 -7.92 -0.37
N CYS A 70 -9.58 -7.66 -1.47
CA CYS A 70 -10.02 -6.77 -2.54
C CYS A 70 -11.40 -7.15 -3.10
N LEU A 71 -11.68 -8.46 -3.19
CA LEU A 71 -12.91 -8.99 -3.75
C LEU A 71 -14.10 -8.90 -2.80
N PHE A 72 -13.93 -9.21 -1.51
CA PHE A 72 -15.05 -9.41 -0.58
C PHE A 72 -15.18 -8.34 0.51
N PHE A 73 -14.08 -7.71 0.92
CA PHE A 73 -14.03 -6.93 2.16
C PHE A 73 -13.93 -5.42 1.93
N THR A 74 -13.39 -4.97 0.80
CA THR A 74 -13.21 -3.55 0.49
C THR A 74 -14.52 -2.77 0.51
N THR A 75 -15.54 -3.26 -0.21
CA THR A 75 -16.83 -2.56 -0.35
C THR A 75 -17.58 -2.42 0.98
N PRO A 76 -17.73 -3.48 1.81
CA PRO A 76 -18.32 -3.34 3.15
C PRO A 76 -17.56 -2.37 4.05
N LEU A 77 -16.22 -2.47 4.10
CA LEU A 77 -15.40 -1.60 4.96
C LEU A 77 -15.55 -0.13 4.57
N MET A 78 -15.51 0.18 3.27
CA MET A 78 -15.69 1.55 2.78
C MET A 78 -17.11 2.10 3.04
N HIS A 79 -18.14 1.26 2.96
CA HIS A 79 -19.51 1.67 3.27
C HIS A 79 -19.70 2.01 4.76
N ILE A 80 -19.07 1.24 5.66
CA ILE A 80 -19.18 1.42 7.11
C ILE A 80 -18.37 2.65 7.56
N PHE A 81 -17.08 2.71 7.20
CA PHE A 81 -16.16 3.71 7.72
C PHE A 81 -16.11 4.99 6.84
N GLY A 82 -16.29 4.85 5.53
CA GLY A 82 -16.04 5.90 4.53
C GLY A 82 -14.58 5.99 4.12
N TYR A 83 -14.30 6.61 2.97
CA TYR A 83 -12.98 6.59 2.34
C TYR A 83 -11.83 7.06 3.25
N LYS A 84 -12.00 8.21 3.93
CA LYS A 84 -10.97 8.77 4.83
C LYS A 84 -10.56 7.79 5.94
N TRP A 85 -11.54 7.16 6.59
CA TRP A 85 -11.30 6.29 7.73
C TRP A 85 -10.83 4.90 7.29
N SER A 86 -11.25 4.43 6.11
CA SER A 86 -10.67 3.22 5.50
C SER A 86 -9.19 3.39 5.18
N ILE A 87 -8.78 4.54 4.63
CA ILE A 87 -7.36 4.81 4.36
C ILE A 87 -6.57 4.87 5.67
N PHE A 88 -7.09 5.59 6.66
CA PHE A 88 -6.48 5.67 8.00
C PHE A 88 -6.33 4.30 8.67
N GLY A 89 -7.36 3.45 8.59
CA GLY A 89 -7.32 2.08 9.11
C GLY A 89 -6.27 1.21 8.43
N GLY A 90 -6.06 1.40 7.12
CA GLY A 90 -4.95 0.78 6.39
C GLY A 90 -3.58 1.06 6.96
N GLN A 91 -3.33 2.34 7.26
CA GLN A 91 -2.06 2.78 7.82
C GLN A 91 -1.81 2.23 9.24
N ILE A 92 -2.87 2.02 10.02
CA ILE A 92 -2.76 1.28 11.29
C ILE A 92 -2.30 -0.16 11.04
N GLY A 93 -2.87 -0.83 10.03
CA GLY A 93 -2.42 -2.15 9.61
C GLY A 93 -0.94 -2.18 9.23
N MET A 94 -0.48 -1.19 8.46
CA MET A 94 0.94 -1.06 8.11
C MET A 94 1.84 -0.93 9.33
N ILE A 95 1.48 -0.07 10.30
CA ILE A 95 2.24 0.05 11.56
C ILE A 95 2.26 -1.30 12.29
N GLY A 96 1.13 -2.01 12.33
CA GLY A 96 1.03 -3.34 12.94
C GLY A 96 1.97 -4.36 12.31
N TYR A 97 2.00 -4.45 10.98
CA TYR A 97 2.92 -5.32 10.24
C TYR A 97 4.39 -4.98 10.49
N ILE A 98 4.73 -3.68 10.43
CA ILE A 98 6.10 -3.19 10.66
C ILE A 98 6.54 -3.47 12.10
N ALA A 99 5.68 -3.22 13.09
CA ALA A 99 5.97 -3.52 14.48
C ALA A 99 6.12 -5.04 14.73
N ALA A 100 5.28 -5.87 14.11
CA ALA A 100 5.39 -7.33 14.21
C ALA A 100 6.68 -7.86 13.57
N SER A 101 7.17 -7.18 12.53
CA SER A 101 8.41 -7.53 11.84
C SER A 101 9.66 -7.32 12.71
N MET A 102 9.57 -6.54 13.78
CA MET A 102 10.65 -6.39 14.77
C MET A 102 10.83 -7.64 15.64
N TYR A 103 9.82 -8.51 15.67
CA TYR A 103 9.82 -9.78 16.38
C TYR A 103 9.32 -10.89 15.45
N PRO A 104 10.16 -11.37 14.51
CA PRO A 104 9.76 -12.24 13.39
C PRO A 104 9.50 -13.68 13.83
N LYS A 105 8.59 -13.88 14.77
CA LYS A 105 8.07 -15.21 15.15
C LYS A 105 6.88 -15.53 14.26
N GLN A 106 6.87 -16.73 13.68
CA GLN A 106 5.81 -17.17 12.77
C GLN A 106 4.40 -16.97 13.33
N TRP A 107 4.18 -17.30 14.60
CA TRP A 107 2.89 -17.18 15.28
C TRP A 107 2.42 -15.73 15.49
N LEU A 108 3.30 -14.74 15.36
CA LEU A 108 2.97 -13.32 15.48
C LEU A 108 2.92 -12.65 14.10
N LEU A 109 3.93 -12.89 13.27
CA LEU A 109 4.11 -12.19 12.01
C LEU A 109 3.11 -12.65 10.94
N LEU A 110 2.82 -13.95 10.81
CA LEU A 110 1.84 -14.45 9.83
C LEU A 110 0.40 -13.92 10.09
N PRO A 111 -0.17 -14.03 11.30
CA PRO A 111 -1.51 -13.49 11.53
C PRO A 111 -1.56 -11.96 11.39
N MET A 112 -0.51 -11.24 11.81
CA MET A 112 -0.43 -9.80 11.58
C MET A 112 -0.35 -9.46 10.09
N SER A 113 0.33 -10.28 9.29
CA SER A 113 0.38 -10.13 7.83
C SER A 113 -1.00 -10.29 7.21
N ALA A 114 -1.78 -11.27 7.65
CA ALA A 114 -3.15 -11.48 7.16
C ALA A 114 -4.06 -10.28 7.51
N ILE A 115 -4.04 -9.83 8.77
CA ILE A 115 -4.84 -8.66 9.21
C ILE A 115 -4.44 -7.42 8.41
N SER A 116 -3.14 -7.18 8.28
CA SER A 116 -2.59 -6.03 7.56
C SER A 116 -2.90 -6.10 6.07
N GLY A 117 -2.92 -7.29 5.47
CA GLY A 117 -3.30 -7.52 4.08
C GLY A 117 -4.76 -7.13 3.80
N ILE A 118 -5.69 -7.42 4.72
CA ILE A 118 -7.09 -6.99 4.62
C ILE A 118 -7.20 -5.46 4.69
N LEU A 119 -6.52 -4.85 5.66
CA LEU A 119 -6.52 -3.40 5.86
C LEU A 119 -5.87 -2.67 4.69
N HIS A 120 -4.77 -3.22 4.16
CA HIS A 120 -4.07 -2.71 2.98
C HIS A 120 -4.99 -2.72 1.75
N ALA A 121 -5.66 -3.84 1.46
CA ALA A 121 -6.63 -3.92 0.37
C ALA A 121 -7.73 -2.85 0.49
N SER A 122 -8.33 -2.71 1.68
CA SER A 122 -9.35 -1.68 1.92
C SER A 122 -8.83 -0.26 1.73
N MET A 123 -7.58 0.00 2.11
CA MET A 123 -6.96 1.32 1.98
C MET A 123 -6.64 1.65 0.53
N SER A 124 -6.04 0.74 -0.23
CA SER A 124 -5.71 0.97 -1.64
C SER A 124 -6.96 1.19 -2.48
N THR A 125 -8.00 0.37 -2.29
CA THR A 125 -9.28 0.58 -2.98
C THR A 125 -9.95 1.91 -2.57
N ALA A 126 -9.91 2.27 -1.28
CA ALA A 126 -10.47 3.53 -0.81
C ALA A 126 -9.71 4.75 -1.36
N HIS A 127 -8.39 4.64 -1.45
CA HIS A 127 -7.50 5.66 -2.02
C HIS A 127 -7.81 5.90 -3.49
N ASP A 128 -7.81 4.84 -4.30
CA ASP A 128 -8.03 4.94 -5.75
C ASP A 128 -9.44 5.48 -6.03
N SER A 129 -10.45 4.97 -5.31
CA SER A 129 -11.82 5.49 -5.41
C SER A 129 -11.91 6.96 -5.04
N TYR A 130 -11.17 7.40 -4.01
CA TYR A 130 -11.17 8.80 -3.59
C TYR A 130 -10.59 9.71 -4.67
N ILE A 131 -9.47 9.32 -5.30
CA ILE A 131 -8.87 10.07 -6.42
C ILE A 131 -9.82 10.10 -7.62
N THR A 132 -10.41 8.97 -7.99
CA THR A 132 -11.39 8.89 -9.08
C THR A 132 -12.57 9.81 -8.82
N LEU A 133 -13.13 9.80 -7.61
CA LEU A 133 -14.22 10.70 -7.24
C LEU A 133 -13.79 12.18 -7.30
N LEU A 134 -12.56 12.53 -6.92
CA LEU A 134 -12.05 13.90 -7.05
C LEU A 134 -11.97 14.34 -8.51
N ALA A 135 -11.55 13.44 -9.40
CA ALA A 135 -11.47 13.70 -10.83
C ALA A 135 -12.86 13.84 -11.46
N VAL A 136 -13.78 12.92 -11.14
CA VAL A 136 -15.18 12.93 -11.63
C VAL A 136 -15.91 14.21 -11.20
N ASP A 137 -15.71 14.66 -9.95
CA ASP A 137 -16.30 15.93 -9.48
C ASP A 137 -15.83 17.15 -10.25
N LYS A 138 -14.71 17.04 -10.97
CA LYS A 138 -14.12 18.14 -11.73
C LYS A 138 -14.18 17.92 -13.24
N SER A 139 -14.67 16.79 -13.71
CA SER A 139 -14.88 16.49 -15.12
C SER A 139 -16.26 16.90 -15.58
N ASP A 140 -16.31 17.44 -16.79
CA ASP A 140 -17.53 17.42 -17.57
C ASP A 140 -17.72 16.01 -18.13
N ASN A 141 -18.95 15.63 -18.49
CA ASN A 141 -19.29 14.24 -18.85
C ASN A 141 -18.41 13.67 -19.98
N ASP A 142 -17.93 14.51 -20.89
CA ASP A 142 -17.12 14.09 -22.04
C ASP A 142 -15.61 13.98 -21.73
N GLU A 143 -15.16 14.42 -20.53
CA GLU A 143 -13.74 14.51 -20.16
C GLU A 143 -13.36 13.67 -18.93
N VAL A 144 -14.24 12.76 -18.50
CA VAL A 144 -14.06 11.99 -17.25
C VAL A 144 -12.75 11.19 -17.28
N ASP A 145 -12.52 10.44 -18.35
CA ASP A 145 -11.35 9.56 -18.48
C ASP A 145 -10.04 10.36 -18.50
N GLU A 146 -10.03 11.50 -19.19
CA GLU A 146 -8.85 12.39 -19.24
C GLU A 146 -8.53 12.94 -17.85
N LYS A 147 -9.53 13.41 -17.09
CA LYS A 147 -9.28 13.97 -15.76
C LYS A 147 -8.91 12.90 -14.75
N VAL A 148 -9.52 11.71 -14.80
CA VAL A 148 -9.14 10.58 -13.95
C VAL A 148 -7.68 10.23 -14.21
N THR A 149 -7.30 10.08 -15.48
CA THR A 149 -5.91 9.79 -15.88
C THR A 149 -4.95 10.84 -15.33
N LYS A 150 -5.26 12.13 -15.54
CA LYS A 150 -4.40 13.23 -15.08
C LYS A 150 -4.21 13.24 -13.56
N TYR A 151 -5.27 13.00 -12.80
CA TYR A 151 -5.20 12.98 -11.33
C TYR A 151 -4.39 11.77 -10.85
N TYR A 152 -4.60 10.61 -11.48
CA TYR A 152 -3.84 9.41 -11.18
C TYR A 152 -2.37 9.55 -11.57
N SER A 153 -2.03 10.21 -12.67
CA SER A 153 -0.64 10.50 -13.07
C SER A 153 0.08 11.38 -12.05
N ILE A 154 -0.58 12.41 -11.49
CA ILE A 154 -0.01 13.26 -10.43
C ILE A 154 0.32 12.40 -9.20
N PHE A 155 -0.62 11.53 -8.80
CA PHE A 155 -0.39 10.59 -7.72
C PHE A 155 0.77 9.63 -8.02
N LEU A 156 0.80 9.02 -9.20
CA LEU A 156 1.83 8.06 -9.60
C LEU A 156 3.23 8.66 -9.57
N ILE A 157 3.41 9.93 -9.97
CA ILE A 157 4.71 10.60 -9.87
C ILE A 157 5.16 10.71 -8.41
N ALA A 158 4.25 11.04 -7.51
CA ALA A 158 4.56 11.10 -6.07
C ALA A 158 4.87 9.69 -5.53
N TYR A 159 4.04 8.70 -5.87
CA TYR A 159 4.20 7.31 -5.45
C TYR A 159 5.53 6.70 -5.92
N GLN A 160 5.92 6.89 -7.18
CA GLN A 160 7.19 6.35 -7.69
C GLN A 160 8.43 6.95 -7.02
N SER A 161 8.29 8.09 -6.33
CA SER A 161 9.38 8.66 -5.54
C SER A 161 9.63 7.92 -4.22
N THR A 162 8.74 7.02 -3.77
CA THR A 162 8.88 6.27 -2.50
C THR A 162 10.20 5.52 -2.40
N GLN A 163 10.61 4.88 -3.51
CA GLN A 163 11.86 4.12 -3.58
C GLN A 163 13.09 5.00 -3.32
N ILE A 164 13.07 6.25 -3.78
CA ILE A 164 14.16 7.21 -3.54
C ILE A 164 14.25 7.54 -2.05
N TRP A 165 13.11 7.89 -1.44
CA TRP A 165 13.05 8.28 -0.03
C TRP A 165 13.35 7.10 0.91
N GLY A 166 12.84 5.91 0.61
CA GLY A 166 13.06 4.70 1.41
C GLY A 166 14.54 4.30 1.41
N ASN A 167 15.17 4.32 0.24
CA ASN A 167 16.60 4.05 0.12
C ASN A 167 17.46 5.13 0.81
N LEU A 168 17.03 6.39 0.78
CA LEU A 168 17.73 7.47 1.47
C LEU A 168 17.71 7.28 3.00
N VAL A 169 16.55 6.89 3.56
CA VAL A 169 16.41 6.56 4.99
C VAL A 169 17.33 5.39 5.35
N SER A 170 17.31 4.31 4.57
CA SER A 170 18.19 3.16 4.75
C SER A 170 19.67 3.54 4.69
N TYR A 171 20.07 4.36 3.71
CA TYR A 171 21.44 4.83 3.56
C TYR A 171 21.93 5.60 4.80
N PHE A 172 21.15 6.58 5.29
CA PHE A 172 21.58 7.37 6.44
C PHE A 172 21.68 6.57 7.73
N ILE A 173 20.85 5.54 7.90
CA ILE A 173 20.80 4.74 9.12
C ILE A 173 21.83 3.60 9.10
N LEU A 174 22.05 2.98 7.94
CA LEU A 174 22.92 1.82 7.77
C LEU A 174 24.37 2.19 7.41
N ARG A 175 24.68 3.48 7.20
CA ARG A 175 26.04 3.93 6.89
C ARG A 175 27.02 3.59 8.02
N LYS A 176 27.67 2.43 7.90
CA LYS A 176 28.90 2.09 8.59
C LYS A 176 30.08 2.44 7.68
N THR A 177 31.17 2.95 8.26
CA THR A 177 32.44 3.17 7.56
C THR A 177 32.88 1.84 6.95
N SER A 178 32.86 1.75 5.62
CA SER A 178 33.20 0.55 4.88
C SER A 178 34.65 0.17 5.15
N SER A 179 34.87 -0.90 5.93
CA SER A 179 36.10 -1.68 5.79
C SER A 179 36.04 -2.36 4.43
N ALA A 180 37.09 -2.21 3.63
CA ALA A 180 37.17 -2.83 2.31
C ALA A 180 37.02 -4.35 2.44
N ILE A 181 35.87 -4.88 2.01
CA ILE A 181 35.65 -6.32 1.94
C ILE A 181 36.32 -6.78 0.65
N ASN A 182 37.48 -7.43 0.76
CA ASN A 182 38.13 -8.11 -0.35
C ASN A 182 37.36 -9.41 -0.63
N THR A 183 36.30 -9.35 -1.43
CA THR A 183 35.57 -10.53 -1.90
C THR A 183 36.03 -10.92 -3.30
N ASN A 184 36.47 -12.18 -3.45
CA ASN A 184 36.62 -12.83 -4.75
C ASN A 184 35.22 -13.05 -5.35
N LEU A 185 34.72 -12.05 -6.10
CA LEU A 185 33.41 -12.05 -6.75
C LEU A 185 33.39 -12.89 -8.04
N THR A 186 33.83 -14.15 -7.98
CA THR A 186 33.82 -15.05 -9.15
C THR A 186 32.44 -15.66 -9.43
N LEU A 187 31.54 -15.68 -8.44
CA LEU A 187 30.14 -16.10 -8.56
C LEU A 187 29.20 -14.90 -8.34
N CYS A 188 28.92 -14.16 -9.41
CA CYS A 188 27.95 -13.07 -9.43
C CYS A 188 27.21 -13.02 -10.79
N GLY A 189 26.11 -12.29 -10.88
CA GLY A 189 25.35 -12.10 -12.13
C GLY A 189 24.69 -13.39 -12.62
N ALA A 190 24.80 -13.67 -13.94
CA ALA A 190 24.18 -14.84 -14.56
C ALA A 190 24.69 -16.20 -14.02
N ASN A 191 25.85 -16.19 -13.34
CA ASN A 191 26.46 -17.38 -12.76
C ASN A 191 26.12 -17.55 -11.27
N PHE A 192 25.20 -16.78 -10.71
CA PHE A 192 24.77 -16.91 -9.32
C PHE A 192 24.14 -18.29 -9.07
N MET A 193 24.79 -19.10 -8.21
CA MET A 193 24.30 -20.42 -7.80
C MET A 193 23.84 -20.37 -6.34
N PRO A 194 22.53 -20.56 -6.06
CA PRO A 194 22.00 -20.48 -4.69
C PRO A 194 22.55 -21.56 -3.75
N ASN A 195 23.02 -22.71 -4.27
CA ASN A 195 23.36 -23.88 -3.45
C ASN A 195 24.85 -24.07 -3.16
N ASN A 196 25.74 -23.22 -3.67
CA ASN A 196 27.20 -23.46 -3.65
C ASN A 196 28.02 -22.38 -2.94
N HIS A 197 27.37 -21.54 -2.13
CA HIS A 197 28.07 -20.53 -1.35
C HIS A 197 28.65 -21.16 -0.08
N GLN A 198 29.98 -21.10 0.06
CA GLN A 198 30.59 -20.99 1.39
C GLN A 198 30.01 -19.72 1.98
N VAL A 199 29.10 -19.88 2.95
CA VAL A 199 28.53 -18.80 3.73
C VAL A 199 29.71 -17.96 4.22
N ILE A 200 29.84 -16.74 3.70
CA ILE A 200 30.63 -15.73 4.41
C ILE A 200 29.78 -15.45 5.65
N ASP A 201 30.05 -16.22 6.69
CA ASP A 201 29.34 -16.26 7.98
C ASP A 201 29.57 -15.00 8.82
N GLU A 202 29.93 -13.90 8.17
CA GLU A 202 29.55 -12.57 8.64
C GLU A 202 28.27 -12.18 7.91
N ILE A 203 27.17 -12.84 8.30
CA ILE A 203 25.90 -12.10 8.40
C ILE A 203 26.30 -10.82 9.12
N VAL A 204 26.29 -9.70 8.40
CA VAL A 204 26.53 -8.38 8.99
C VAL A 204 25.47 -8.27 10.07
N HIS A 205 25.82 -8.63 11.30
CA HIS A 205 24.87 -8.65 12.38
C HIS A 205 24.58 -7.18 12.65
N VAL A 206 23.53 -6.69 12.01
CA VAL A 206 23.06 -5.34 12.18
C VAL A 206 22.73 -5.26 13.67
N SER A 207 23.32 -4.28 14.34
CA SER A 207 23.09 -4.13 15.78
C SER A 207 21.59 -3.93 15.98
N ASN A 208 21.00 -4.64 16.96
CA ASN A 208 19.58 -4.48 17.29
C ASN A 208 19.21 -3.00 17.47
N LYS A 209 20.14 -2.19 17.99
CA LYS A 209 19.97 -0.72 18.12
C LYS A 209 19.70 -0.03 16.77
N THR A 210 20.43 -0.38 15.71
CA THR A 210 20.25 0.17 14.37
C THR A 210 18.91 -0.26 13.77
N ILE A 211 18.51 -1.52 13.98
CA ILE A 211 17.20 -2.02 13.56
C ILE A 211 16.08 -1.24 14.28
N TYR A 212 16.14 -1.09 15.60
CA TYR A 212 15.15 -0.32 16.35
C TYR A 212 15.05 1.14 15.90
N ILE A 213 16.17 1.79 15.59
CA ILE A 213 16.19 3.16 15.05
C ILE A 213 15.54 3.21 13.66
N LEU A 214 15.86 2.26 12.78
CA LEU A 214 15.26 2.16 11.45
C LEU A 214 13.74 2.04 11.54
N PHE A 215 13.25 1.01 12.23
CA PHE A 215 11.81 0.76 12.38
C PHE A 215 11.10 1.94 13.09
N GLY A 216 11.74 2.57 14.07
CA GLY A 216 11.20 3.75 14.76
C GLY A 216 11.01 4.95 13.83
N VAL A 217 11.99 5.24 12.97
CA VAL A 217 11.90 6.33 11.98
C VAL A 217 10.80 6.04 10.95
N LEU A 218 10.71 4.81 10.46
CA LEU A 218 9.69 4.40 9.48
C LEU A 218 8.28 4.49 10.06
N ILE A 219 8.07 4.04 11.30
CA ILE A 219 6.79 4.22 12.01
C ILE A 219 6.48 5.72 12.18
N GLY A 220 7.48 6.54 12.52
CA GLY A 220 7.32 7.99 12.63
C GLY A 220 6.82 8.66 11.33
N ILE A 221 7.32 8.22 10.18
CA ILE A 221 6.88 8.71 8.86
C ILE A 221 5.43 8.30 8.58
N ILE A 222 5.01 7.08 8.94
CA ILE A 222 3.60 6.66 8.80
C ILE A 222 2.70 7.45 9.74
N LEU A 223 3.12 7.70 10.98
CA LEU A 223 2.36 8.53 11.92
C LEU A 223 2.17 9.96 11.39
N LEU A 224 3.19 10.54 10.74
CA LEU A 224 3.06 11.82 10.06
C LEU A 224 2.01 11.76 8.94
N SER A 225 2.02 10.68 8.15
CA SER A 225 1.01 10.44 7.11
C SER A 225 -0.41 10.36 7.70
N MET A 226 -0.58 9.63 8.80
CA MET A 226 -1.85 9.52 9.51
C MET A 226 -2.35 10.89 10.00
N ILE A 227 -1.46 11.72 10.52
CA ILE A 227 -1.78 13.10 10.92
C ILE A 227 -2.22 13.92 9.71
N LEU A 228 -1.54 13.80 8.56
CA LEU A 228 -1.94 14.50 7.33
C LEU A 228 -3.37 14.13 6.90
N ILE A 229 -3.71 12.85 6.97
CA ILE A 229 -5.06 12.36 6.64
C ILE A 229 -6.10 12.88 7.63
N ILE A 230 -5.85 12.74 8.95
CA ILE A 230 -6.81 13.18 9.97
C ILE A 230 -7.03 14.69 9.88
N ALA A 231 -5.96 15.48 9.84
CA ALA A 231 -6.04 16.93 9.96
C ALA A 231 -6.51 17.61 8.67
N PHE A 232 -6.05 17.13 7.50
CA PHE A 232 -6.22 17.89 6.27
C PHE A 232 -7.09 17.20 5.21
N LEU A 233 -7.25 15.87 5.23
CA LEU A 233 -8.09 15.20 4.23
C LEU A 233 -9.58 15.37 4.56
N SER A 234 -10.35 15.85 3.59
CA SER A 234 -11.78 15.99 3.73
C SER A 234 -12.47 14.62 3.69
N GLN A 235 -13.42 14.40 4.60
CA GLN A 235 -14.16 13.14 4.63
C GLN A 235 -15.19 13.11 3.50
N ARG A 236 -15.01 12.16 2.58
CA ARG A 236 -15.94 11.87 1.50
C ARG A 236 -16.72 10.58 1.79
N ARG A 237 -18.02 10.59 1.51
CA ARG A 237 -18.90 9.42 1.65
C ARG A 237 -19.97 9.51 0.57
N ASP A 238 -19.57 9.12 -0.64
CA ASP A 238 -20.44 9.15 -1.83
C ASP A 238 -20.99 7.75 -2.11
N MET A 239 -21.21 6.99 -1.04
CA MET A 239 -21.80 5.67 -1.11
C MET A 239 -23.30 5.81 -0.92
N GLU A 240 -24.08 5.42 -1.93
CA GLU A 240 -25.54 5.45 -1.93
C GLU A 240 -26.06 4.74 -0.65
N LYS A 241 -26.79 5.49 0.19
CA LYS A 241 -27.41 4.97 1.42
C LYS A 241 -28.63 4.12 1.04
N ASP A 242 -28.41 2.99 0.41
CA ASP A 242 -29.49 2.02 0.20
C ASP A 242 -29.76 1.27 1.50
N GLN A 243 -30.95 1.47 2.03
CA GLN A 243 -31.51 0.64 3.11
C GLN A 243 -31.87 -0.75 2.56
N SER A 244 -31.57 -1.80 3.34
CA SER A 244 -32.31 -3.08 3.37
C SER A 244 -31.74 -4.34 2.68
N LYS A 245 -30.49 -4.39 2.21
CA LYS A 245 -29.83 -5.70 1.92
C LYS A 245 -28.50 -5.82 2.66
N SER A 246 -28.17 -7.03 3.12
CA SER A 246 -26.88 -7.35 3.75
C SER A 246 -25.74 -6.82 2.88
N LEU A 247 -24.92 -5.90 3.41
CA LEU A 247 -23.76 -5.31 2.72
C LEU A 247 -22.86 -6.39 2.11
N PHE A 248 -22.76 -7.54 2.79
CA PHE A 248 -22.04 -8.71 2.32
C PHE A 248 -22.65 -9.31 1.05
N HIS A 249 -23.97 -9.41 0.96
CA HIS A 249 -24.64 -9.92 -0.23
C HIS A 249 -24.51 -8.95 -1.42
N LYS A 250 -24.55 -7.64 -1.16
CA LYS A 250 -24.28 -6.61 -2.19
C LYS A 250 -22.82 -6.69 -2.67
N SER A 251 -21.87 -6.83 -1.74
CA SER A 251 -20.46 -7.04 -2.07
C SER A 251 -20.27 -8.29 -2.92
N LEU A 252 -20.89 -9.42 -2.53
CA LEU A 252 -20.78 -10.68 -3.27
C LEU A 252 -21.35 -10.59 -4.68
N ASN A 253 -22.45 -9.86 -4.87
CA ASN A 253 -22.99 -9.60 -6.20
C ASN A 253 -22.04 -8.73 -7.04
N TYR A 254 -21.43 -7.69 -6.44
CA TYR A 254 -20.41 -6.90 -7.14
C TYR A 254 -19.19 -7.76 -7.48
N THR A 255 -18.70 -8.60 -6.57
CA THR A 255 -17.60 -9.54 -6.83
C THR A 255 -17.95 -10.47 -7.99
N LEU A 256 -19.17 -11.02 -8.01
CA LEU A 256 -19.62 -11.91 -9.07
C LEU A 256 -19.68 -11.18 -10.42
N SER A 257 -20.16 -9.94 -10.42
CA SER A 257 -20.14 -9.07 -11.60
C SER A 257 -18.71 -8.80 -12.07
N THR A 258 -17.79 -8.43 -11.17
CA THR A 258 -16.38 -8.20 -11.52
C THR A 258 -15.70 -9.47 -12.04
N LEU A 259 -15.98 -10.63 -11.45
CA LEU A 259 -15.47 -11.93 -11.92
C LEU A 259 -16.06 -12.32 -13.28
N LYS A 260 -17.30 -11.94 -13.56
CA LYS A 260 -17.88 -12.13 -14.90
C LYS A 260 -17.23 -11.19 -15.91
N ASP A 261 -17.00 -9.94 -15.54
CA ASP A 261 -16.41 -8.92 -16.41
C ASP A 261 -14.94 -9.23 -16.74
N ILE A 262 -14.16 -9.75 -15.78
CA ILE A 262 -12.73 -10.10 -16.00
C ILE A 262 -12.55 -11.23 -17.02
N ILE A 263 -13.55 -12.10 -17.18
CA ILE A 263 -13.56 -13.22 -18.13
C ILE A 263 -13.91 -12.73 -19.56
N THR A 264 -14.34 -11.48 -19.71
CA THR A 264 -14.61 -10.88 -21.02
C THR A 264 -13.30 -10.79 -21.83
N PRO A 265 -13.28 -11.15 -23.13
CA PRO A 265 -12.05 -11.29 -23.91
C PRO A 265 -11.14 -10.05 -23.91
N ASN A 266 -11.69 -8.84 -23.90
CA ASN A 266 -10.89 -7.60 -23.85
C ASN A 266 -10.20 -7.39 -22.49
N HIS A 267 -10.82 -7.82 -21.39
CA HIS A 267 -10.26 -7.70 -20.04
C HIS A 267 -9.28 -8.84 -19.73
N LEU A 268 -9.46 -10.01 -20.34
CA LEU A 268 -8.56 -11.16 -20.17
C LEU A 268 -7.14 -10.84 -20.65
N LEU A 269 -7.01 -10.03 -21.71
CA LEU A 269 -5.72 -9.53 -22.24
C LEU A 269 -4.97 -8.59 -21.28
N LEU A 270 -5.67 -7.96 -20.33
CA LEU A 270 -5.06 -7.08 -19.33
C LEU A 270 -4.38 -7.87 -18.19
N ILE A 271 -4.77 -9.13 -17.94
CA ILE A 271 -4.19 -9.93 -16.84
C ILE A 271 -2.69 -10.22 -17.09
N PRO A 272 -2.27 -10.74 -18.27
CA PRO A 272 -0.85 -10.95 -18.54
C PRO A 272 -0.04 -9.66 -18.53
N LEU A 273 -0.64 -8.55 -18.98
CA LEU A 273 0.01 -7.24 -18.96
C LEU A 273 0.24 -6.77 -17.51
N GLY A 274 -0.78 -6.89 -16.65
CA GLY A 274 -0.66 -6.58 -15.23
C GLY A 274 0.41 -7.44 -14.55
N PHE A 275 0.42 -8.75 -14.84
CA PHE A 275 1.46 -9.65 -14.33
C PHE A 275 2.87 -9.21 -14.78
N TRP A 276 3.04 -8.88 -16.06
CA TRP A 276 4.31 -8.40 -16.60
C TRP A 276 4.80 -7.11 -15.93
N THR A 277 3.89 -6.20 -15.56
CA THR A 277 4.28 -4.96 -14.88
C THR A 277 4.74 -5.17 -13.43
N VAL A 278 4.19 -6.15 -12.72
CA VAL A 278 4.47 -6.38 -11.29
C VAL A 278 5.57 -7.42 -11.06
N ALA A 279 5.74 -8.37 -11.97
CA ALA A 279 6.74 -9.43 -11.82
C ALA A 279 8.19 -8.92 -11.61
N PRO A 280 8.67 -7.86 -12.30
CA PRO A 280 10.00 -7.31 -12.05
C PRO A 280 10.15 -6.73 -10.64
N GLU A 281 9.11 -6.06 -10.13
CA GLU A 281 9.12 -5.50 -8.77
C GLU A 281 9.15 -6.61 -7.72
N ALA A 282 8.35 -7.66 -7.90
CA ALA A 282 8.36 -8.83 -7.03
C ALA A 282 9.72 -9.56 -7.04
N PHE A 283 10.37 -9.66 -8.19
CA PHE A 283 11.71 -10.23 -8.31
C PHE A 283 12.76 -9.41 -7.54
N ILE A 284 12.69 -8.08 -7.63
CA ILE A 284 13.59 -7.20 -6.88
C ILE A 284 13.41 -7.39 -5.37
N ILE A 285 12.17 -7.41 -4.88
CA ILE A 285 11.85 -7.53 -3.45
C ILE A 285 12.19 -8.93 -2.89
N GLY A 286 11.95 -9.98 -3.69
CA GLY A 286 11.97 -11.36 -3.19
C GLY A 286 13.26 -12.13 -3.47
N ALA A 287 14.00 -11.79 -4.52
CA ALA A 287 15.18 -12.55 -4.96
C ALA A 287 16.45 -11.70 -5.03
N PHE A 288 16.35 -10.45 -5.48
CA PHE A 288 17.53 -9.60 -5.67
C PHE A 288 18.09 -9.04 -4.35
N THR A 289 17.24 -8.80 -3.36
CA THR A 289 17.63 -8.30 -2.03
C THR A 289 17.96 -9.41 -1.03
N ASN A 290 17.89 -10.67 -1.43
CA ASN A 290 18.40 -11.78 -0.61
C ASN A 290 19.92 -11.71 -0.58
N VAL A 291 20.46 -11.37 0.60
CA VAL A 291 21.90 -11.38 0.90
C VAL A 291 22.13 -12.44 1.95
#